data_AF-B9TFL8-F1
#
_entry.id   AF-B9TFL8-F1
#
_cell.length_a   1.000
_cell.length_b   1.000
_cell.length_c   1.000
_cell.angle_alpha   90.00
_cell.angle_beta   90.00
_cell.angle_gamma   90.00
#
_symmetry.space_group_name_H-M   'P 1'
#
loop_
_entity.id
_entity.type
_entity.pdbx_description
1 polymer ?
#
loop_
_entity_poly.entity_id
_entity_poly.type
_entity_poly.pdbx_seq_one_letter_code
_entity_poly.pdbx_strand_id
1 'polypeptide(L)'
;MAAEQAEPAGPSLWSRLLGSNPLARIGVIVLFFGVASALRLAAQAGWLPPELRLTAAVATGLALIAFGLRMPGEGPRRMFALAIQGGGFALLYLAVYFALARYGFIGPAPAFLLFAVLGVACAVSAARQASQVLALLGLSGAFVAPMLASSGSGQYVVLFSYYLLLDAFIIALSWQRAWRALIFAGFLFTFAIGAGWGLRSYVPADYLTVQAFLIAFFVLFTATHVAQTVLRAPGAAGWQSGSLLFGPPLAAGMLQSALVQPFEYGAAISAALAGLYYLGLAGLLRARAPEETLTFRAHAGIGATLLTLAVPLACDLQMTAALYAVEGAAALWYGCERGSRLTLWSGALLQLLAGLWLIAALDGLTVLWPMANGRTLGCLLLAGAALASVRVLRIRGAGGERLPDLFTLWLAGWWLFGGLSDIDDFAPQALQPAVALLFGIASAAFAERQGRERDFTTA
;
A
#
# COMPACT_ATOMS: atom_id res chain seq x y z
N MET A 1 -16.08 34.24 37.20
CA MET A 1 -15.25 34.65 36.05
C MET A 1 -13.99 33.81 36.09
N ALA A 2 -14.00 32.67 35.40
CA ALA A 2 -12.88 31.74 35.37
C ALA A 2 -11.83 32.25 34.38
N ALA A 3 -10.60 32.39 34.84
CA ALA A 3 -9.45 32.74 34.00
C ALA A 3 -9.06 31.51 33.17
N GLU A 4 -9.09 31.69 31.86
CA GLU A 4 -8.70 30.73 30.84
C GLU A 4 -7.17 30.52 30.90
N GLN A 5 -6.76 29.36 31.41
CA GLN A 5 -5.37 28.91 31.39
C GLN A 5 -5.06 28.39 29.98
N ALA A 6 -4.30 29.15 29.20
CA ALA A 6 -3.77 28.72 27.91
C ALA A 6 -2.77 27.56 28.11
N GLU A 7 -3.02 26.43 27.43
CA GLU A 7 -2.10 25.29 27.37
C GLU A 7 -0.73 25.72 26.78
N PRO A 8 0.40 25.23 27.31
CA PRO A 8 1.70 25.53 26.74
C PRO A 8 1.84 24.83 25.38
N ALA A 9 2.09 25.63 24.33
CA ALA A 9 2.41 25.14 23.01
C ALA A 9 3.58 24.14 23.07
N GLY A 10 3.32 22.90 22.62
CA GLY A 10 4.35 21.86 22.56
C GLY A 10 5.58 22.31 21.75
N PRO A 11 6.79 21.81 22.08
CA PRO A 11 8.02 22.26 21.45
C PRO A 11 7.96 22.05 19.93
N SER A 12 8.20 23.12 19.18
CA SER A 12 8.18 23.14 17.72
C SER A 12 9.10 22.08 17.10
N LEU A 13 8.75 21.57 15.92
CA LEU A 13 9.60 20.66 15.14
C LEU A 13 11.03 21.20 14.96
N TRP A 14 11.16 22.52 14.86
CA TRP A 14 12.42 23.23 14.83
C TRP A 14 13.21 23.10 16.13
N SER A 15 12.60 23.28 17.31
CA SER A 15 13.33 23.11 18.59
C SER A 15 13.73 21.66 18.88
N ARG A 16 12.98 20.68 18.34
CA ARG A 16 13.36 19.25 18.36
C ARG A 16 14.51 18.92 17.40
N LEU A 17 14.55 19.56 16.22
CA LEU A 17 15.67 19.44 15.27
C LEU A 17 16.90 20.25 15.72
N LEU A 18 16.73 21.37 16.42
CA LEU A 18 17.77 22.28 16.93
C LEU A 18 18.20 21.99 18.38
N GLY A 19 17.96 20.79 18.89
CA GLY A 19 18.42 20.39 20.23
C GLY A 19 19.94 20.56 20.46
N SER A 20 20.26 21.14 21.62
CA SER A 20 21.50 21.33 22.43
C SER A 20 22.90 21.43 21.81
N ASN A 21 23.17 21.07 20.55
CA ASN A 21 24.47 21.35 19.93
C ASN A 21 24.43 21.29 18.38
N PRO A 22 23.82 22.28 17.71
CA PRO A 22 23.77 22.35 16.25
C PRO A 22 25.18 22.40 15.63
N LEU A 23 26.14 23.05 16.30
CA LEU A 23 27.51 23.18 15.84
C LEU A 23 28.23 21.83 15.72
N ALA A 24 27.99 20.90 16.66
CA ALA A 24 28.57 19.57 16.62
C ALA A 24 28.00 18.73 15.46
N ARG A 25 26.70 18.86 15.17
CA ARG A 25 26.06 18.16 14.03
C ARG A 25 26.56 18.69 12.69
N ILE A 26 26.65 20.02 12.57
CA ILE A 26 27.25 20.68 11.40
C ILE A 26 28.70 20.24 11.25
N GLY A 27 29.48 20.20 12.34
CA GLY A 27 30.85 19.72 12.35
C GLY A 27 31.01 18.29 11.83
N VAL A 28 30.11 17.37 12.19
CA VAL A 28 30.13 15.99 11.66
C VAL A 28 29.82 15.96 10.16
N ILE A 29 28.82 16.71 9.70
CA ILE A 29 28.47 16.78 8.28
C ILE A 29 29.65 17.35 7.50
N VAL A 30 30.24 18.45 7.96
CA VAL A 30 31.40 19.09 7.35
C VAL A 30 32.63 18.19 7.40
N LEU A 31 32.88 17.45 8.49
CA LEU A 31 34.00 16.50 8.58
C LEU A 31 33.79 15.33 7.62
N PHE A 32 32.57 14.79 7.52
CA PHE A 32 32.24 13.71 6.59
C PHE A 32 32.45 14.16 5.14
N PHE A 33 31.89 15.30 4.75
CA PHE A 33 32.10 15.89 3.43
C PHE A 33 33.56 16.29 3.22
N GLY A 34 34.26 16.77 4.24
CA GLY A 34 35.67 17.13 4.22
C GLY A 34 36.57 15.92 3.94
N VAL A 35 36.36 14.81 4.65
CA VAL A 35 37.08 13.55 4.41
C VAL A 35 36.73 12.97 3.04
N ALA A 36 35.45 12.94 2.66
CA ALA A 36 35.01 12.43 1.36
C ALA A 36 35.58 13.26 0.20
N SER A 37 35.58 14.58 0.34
CA SER A 37 36.12 15.52 -0.67
C SER A 37 37.64 15.50 -0.71
N ALA A 38 38.33 15.38 0.43
CA ALA A 38 39.79 15.20 0.49
C ALA A 38 40.22 13.89 -0.17
N LEU A 39 39.51 12.78 0.07
CA LEU A 39 39.76 11.51 -0.61
C LEU A 39 39.50 11.62 -2.12
N ARG A 40 38.42 12.30 -2.54
CA ARG A 40 38.15 12.59 -3.96
C ARG A 40 39.23 13.45 -4.58
N LEU A 41 39.71 14.49 -3.90
CA LEU A 41 40.72 15.42 -4.39
C LEU A 41 42.09 14.73 -4.51
N ALA A 42 42.49 13.95 -3.51
CA ALA A 42 43.69 13.11 -3.56
C ALA A 42 43.60 12.08 -4.69
N ALA A 43 42.39 11.56 -4.96
CA ALA A 43 42.17 10.65 -6.07
C ALA A 43 42.26 11.33 -7.45
N GLN A 44 41.78 12.57 -7.58
CA GLN A 44 41.83 13.37 -8.81
C GLN A 44 43.23 13.92 -9.09
N ALA A 45 44.01 14.25 -8.06
CA ALA A 45 45.37 14.75 -8.21
C ALA A 45 46.39 13.70 -8.68
N GLY A 46 46.01 12.41 -8.71
CA GLY A 46 46.89 11.33 -9.19
C GLY A 46 47.99 10.92 -8.21
N TRP A 47 48.03 11.47 -6.99
CA TRP A 47 49.17 11.32 -6.06
C TRP A 47 49.32 9.93 -5.44
N LEU A 48 48.26 9.13 -5.40
CA LEU A 48 48.27 7.79 -4.80
C LEU A 48 47.83 6.75 -5.82
N PRO A 49 48.43 5.55 -5.87
CA PRO A 49 47.90 4.46 -6.67
C PRO A 49 46.56 3.97 -6.09
N PRO A 50 45.66 3.38 -6.91
CA PRO A 50 44.31 3.00 -6.50
C PRO A 50 44.25 2.08 -5.27
N GLU A 51 45.22 1.18 -5.13
CA GLU A 51 45.34 0.23 -4.03
C GLU A 51 45.54 0.97 -2.70
N LEU A 52 46.43 1.97 -2.67
CA LEU A 52 46.68 2.81 -1.50
C LEU A 52 45.46 3.65 -1.12
N ARG A 53 44.67 4.10 -2.09
CA ARG A 53 43.45 4.87 -1.83
C ARG A 53 42.39 4.02 -1.16
N LEU A 54 42.18 2.80 -1.65
CA LEU A 54 41.20 1.87 -1.09
C LEU A 54 41.63 1.37 0.29
N THR A 55 42.90 1.03 0.49
CA THR A 55 43.39 0.61 1.80
C THR A 55 43.32 1.75 2.82
N ALA A 56 43.63 2.99 2.43
CA ALA A 56 43.44 4.16 3.28
C ALA A 56 41.96 4.36 3.63
N ALA A 57 41.04 4.28 2.67
CA ALA A 57 39.60 4.39 2.92
C ALA A 57 39.10 3.29 3.87
N VAL A 58 39.54 2.04 3.68
CA VAL A 58 39.20 0.92 4.56
C VAL A 58 39.76 1.13 5.96
N ALA A 59 41.04 1.51 6.08
CA ALA A 59 41.68 1.78 7.37
C ALA A 59 40.98 2.93 8.11
N THR A 60 40.66 4.02 7.43
CA THR A 60 39.89 5.13 7.99
C THR A 60 38.49 4.68 8.41
N GLY A 61 37.80 3.91 7.59
CA GLY A 61 36.45 3.40 7.90
C GLY A 61 36.45 2.53 9.16
N LEU A 62 37.41 1.60 9.26
CA LEU A 62 37.60 0.76 10.44
C LEU A 62 37.99 1.57 11.67
N ALA A 63 38.87 2.57 11.52
CA ALA A 63 39.26 3.47 12.61
C ALA A 63 38.06 4.26 13.14
N LEU A 64 37.21 4.80 12.26
CA LEU A 64 35.98 5.50 12.64
C LEU A 64 35.01 4.57 13.38
N ILE A 65 34.81 3.35 12.90
CA ILE A 65 33.96 2.35 13.58
C ILE A 65 34.52 2.00 14.96
N ALA A 66 35.82 1.71 15.06
CA ALA A 66 36.47 1.37 16.31
C ALA A 66 36.44 2.53 17.32
N PHE A 67 36.64 3.76 16.83
CA PHE A 67 36.56 4.96 17.65
C PHE A 67 35.14 5.21 18.17
N GLY A 68 34.13 5.06 17.29
CA GLY A 68 32.73 5.14 17.68
C GLY A 68 32.33 4.09 18.73
N LEU A 69 32.85 2.86 18.61
CA LEU A 69 32.61 1.78 19.58
C LEU A 69 33.30 2.01 20.93
N ARG A 70 34.44 2.69 20.95
CA ARG A 70 35.22 2.97 22.18
C ARG A 70 34.74 4.21 22.93
N MET A 71 33.90 5.04 22.33
CA MET A 71 33.35 6.23 23.00
C MET A 71 32.31 5.85 24.07
N PRO A 72 32.47 6.30 25.33
CA PRO A 72 31.50 6.04 26.40
C PRO A 72 30.11 6.60 26.06
N GLY A 73 29.08 5.77 26.26
CA GLY A 73 27.71 5.98 25.77
C GLY A 73 26.82 6.91 26.58
N GLU A 74 27.37 7.84 27.36
CA GLU A 74 26.58 8.73 28.22
C GLU A 74 26.44 10.15 27.64
N GLY A 75 25.19 10.64 27.62
CA GLY A 75 24.85 12.02 27.26
C GLY A 75 24.92 12.35 25.74
N PRO A 76 25.05 13.64 25.37
CA PRO A 76 24.98 14.12 23.98
C PRO A 76 26.05 13.54 23.04
N ARG A 77 27.09 12.89 23.58
CA ARG A 77 28.17 12.23 22.81
C ARG A 77 27.71 10.93 22.14
N ARG A 78 26.62 10.30 22.59
CA ARG A 78 26.09 9.06 22.01
C ARG A 78 25.68 9.24 20.55
N MET A 79 24.98 10.33 20.20
CA MET A 79 24.62 10.61 18.81
C MET A 79 25.85 10.83 17.93
N PHE A 80 26.88 11.48 18.48
CA PHE A 80 28.14 11.71 17.76
C PHE A 80 28.89 10.40 17.48
N ALA A 81 29.00 9.52 18.47
CA ALA A 81 29.61 8.19 18.32
C ALA A 81 28.88 7.36 17.25
N LEU A 82 27.55 7.37 17.27
CA LEU A 82 26.72 6.68 16.27
C LEU A 82 26.87 7.26 14.86
N ALA A 83 26.98 8.58 14.75
CA ALA A 83 27.18 9.26 13.46
C ALA A 83 28.57 8.95 12.87
N ILE A 84 29.62 8.97 13.70
CA ILE A 84 30.98 8.56 13.29
C ILE A 84 30.99 7.10 12.85
N GLN A 85 30.35 6.22 13.60
CA GLN A 85 30.30 4.80 13.25
C GLN A 85 29.53 4.56 11.95
N GLY A 86 28.39 5.23 11.77
CA GLY A 86 27.63 5.21 10.51
C GLY A 86 28.46 5.74 9.34
N GLY A 87 29.22 6.82 9.55
CA GLY A 87 30.17 7.36 8.57
C GLY A 87 31.29 6.37 8.22
N GLY A 88 31.80 5.63 9.19
CA GLY A 88 32.78 4.56 8.97
C GLY A 88 32.22 3.44 8.11
N PHE A 89 30.99 2.95 8.39
CA PHE A 89 30.31 1.97 7.53
C PHE A 89 30.05 2.51 6.12
N ALA A 90 29.61 3.77 6.00
CA ALA A 90 29.42 4.42 4.69
C ALA A 90 30.72 4.46 3.87
N LEU A 91 31.86 4.73 4.52
CA LEU A 91 33.15 4.74 3.86
C LEU A 91 33.58 3.34 3.40
N LEU A 92 33.31 2.31 4.21
CA LEU A 92 33.54 0.91 3.81
C LEU A 92 32.66 0.49 2.62
N TYR A 93 31.37 0.85 2.62
CA TYR A 93 30.48 0.62 1.48
C TYR A 93 31.03 1.30 0.21
N LEU A 94 31.47 2.55 0.34
CA LEU A 94 32.02 3.30 -0.78
C LEU A 94 33.32 2.68 -1.31
N ALA A 95 34.18 2.19 -0.43
CA ALA A 95 35.41 1.50 -0.82
C ALA A 95 35.12 0.22 -1.62
N VAL A 96 34.17 -0.60 -1.18
CA VAL A 96 33.74 -1.81 -1.91
C VAL A 96 33.12 -1.43 -3.26
N TYR A 97 32.29 -0.38 -3.30
CA TYR A 97 31.71 0.13 -4.54
C TYR A 97 32.79 0.57 -5.54
N PHE A 98 33.77 1.37 -5.14
CA PHE A 98 34.84 1.81 -6.03
C PHE A 98 35.73 0.66 -6.49
N ALA A 99 36.02 -0.30 -5.60
CA ALA A 99 36.78 -1.50 -5.93
C ALA A 99 36.12 -2.30 -7.05
N LEU A 100 34.79 -2.41 -7.04
CA LEU A 100 34.01 -3.05 -8.10
C LEU A 100 33.86 -2.14 -9.34
N ALA A 101 33.18 -1.01 -9.19
CA ALA A 101 32.64 -0.24 -10.32
C ALA A 101 33.67 0.65 -11.03
N ARG A 102 34.71 1.11 -10.32
CA ARG A 102 35.70 2.04 -10.89
C ARG A 102 37.03 1.38 -11.20
N TYR A 103 37.51 0.53 -10.30
CA TYR A 103 38.84 -0.07 -10.41
C TYR A 103 38.82 -1.51 -10.94
N GLY A 104 37.67 -2.19 -10.89
CA GLY A 104 37.53 -3.57 -11.39
C GLY A 104 38.37 -4.60 -10.62
N PHE A 105 38.76 -4.29 -9.37
CA PHE A 105 39.58 -5.17 -8.54
C PHE A 105 38.84 -6.41 -8.03
N ILE A 106 37.52 -6.31 -7.91
CA ILE A 106 36.67 -7.41 -7.46
C ILE A 106 35.50 -7.58 -8.42
N GLY A 107 35.07 -8.82 -8.62
CA GLY A 107 33.87 -9.12 -9.39
C GLY A 107 32.57 -8.78 -8.65
N PRO A 108 31.40 -8.87 -9.31
CA PRO A 108 30.11 -8.59 -8.69
C PRO A 108 29.83 -9.47 -7.46
N ALA A 109 30.00 -10.79 -7.57
CA ALA A 109 29.71 -11.73 -6.48
C ALA A 109 30.44 -11.40 -5.15
N PRO A 110 31.78 -11.21 -5.11
CA PRO A 110 32.47 -10.84 -3.88
C PRO A 110 32.10 -9.44 -3.37
N ALA A 111 31.78 -8.48 -4.26
CA ALA A 111 31.32 -7.16 -3.83
C ALA A 111 29.97 -7.21 -3.11
N PHE A 112 29.00 -7.96 -3.66
CA PHE A 112 27.69 -8.17 -3.02
C PHE A 112 27.81 -8.91 -1.69
N LEU A 113 28.72 -9.88 -1.58
CA LEU A 113 29.02 -10.54 -0.31
C LEU A 113 29.59 -9.55 0.73
N LEU A 114 30.54 -8.70 0.33
CA LEU A 114 31.10 -7.67 1.21
C LEU A 114 30.03 -6.67 1.65
N PHE A 115 29.14 -6.24 0.76
CA PHE A 115 28.00 -5.40 1.13
C PHE A 115 27.07 -6.09 2.14
N ALA A 116 26.81 -7.39 1.99
CA ALA A 116 26.02 -8.15 2.96
C ALA A 116 26.72 -8.23 4.33
N VAL A 117 28.02 -8.55 4.35
CA VAL A 117 28.82 -8.61 5.59
C VAL A 117 28.84 -7.27 6.30
N LEU A 118 29.03 -6.17 5.57
CA LEU A 118 28.99 -4.82 6.14
C LEU A 118 27.60 -4.46 6.69
N GLY A 119 26.53 -4.86 6.00
CA GLY A 119 25.15 -4.67 6.44
C GLY A 119 24.87 -5.40 7.75
N VAL A 120 25.23 -6.67 7.83
CA VAL A 120 25.11 -7.49 9.05
C VAL A 120 25.94 -6.89 10.18
N ALA A 121 27.21 -6.53 9.93
CA ALA A 121 28.08 -5.93 10.92
C ALA A 121 27.52 -4.59 11.47
N CYS A 122 26.96 -3.75 10.60
CA CYS A 122 26.34 -2.49 11.00
C CYS A 122 25.07 -2.72 11.81
N ALA A 123 24.21 -3.64 11.38
CA ALA A 123 22.97 -3.97 12.08
C ALA A 123 23.22 -4.63 13.44
N VAL A 124 24.19 -5.54 13.55
CA VAL A 124 24.62 -6.12 14.83
C VAL A 124 25.19 -5.03 15.75
N SER A 125 25.98 -4.11 15.20
CA SER A 125 26.51 -2.97 15.96
C SER A 125 25.39 -2.06 16.47
N ALA A 126 24.39 -1.77 15.63
CA ALA A 126 23.21 -1.01 15.99
C ALA A 126 22.36 -1.74 17.04
N ALA A 127 22.23 -3.07 16.92
CA ALA A 127 21.54 -3.91 17.88
C ALA A 127 22.24 -3.86 19.26
N ARG A 128 23.55 -4.03 19.32
CA ARG A 128 24.30 -3.94 20.60
C ARG A 128 24.15 -2.59 21.28
N GLN A 129 24.09 -1.51 20.51
CA GLN A 129 23.98 -0.14 21.04
C GLN A 129 22.54 0.36 21.19
N ALA A 130 21.55 -0.49 20.92
CA ALA A 130 20.13 -0.15 20.91
C ALA A 130 19.82 1.15 20.14
N SER A 131 20.45 1.33 18.97
CA SER A 131 20.36 2.56 18.18
C SER A 131 19.71 2.32 16.83
N GLN A 132 18.50 2.85 16.68
CA GLN A 132 17.77 2.81 15.41
C GLN A 132 18.41 3.70 14.34
N VAL A 133 19.09 4.79 14.73
CA VAL A 133 19.74 5.73 13.79
C VAL A 133 20.90 5.06 13.07
N LEU A 134 21.75 4.34 13.80
CA LEU A 134 22.88 3.61 13.19
C LEU A 134 22.38 2.50 12.26
N ALA A 135 21.31 1.80 12.64
CA ALA A 135 20.69 0.80 11.78
C ALA A 135 20.21 1.43 10.48
N LEU A 136 19.53 2.59 10.54
CA LEU A 136 19.02 3.29 9.36
C LEU A 136 20.15 3.75 8.41
N LEU A 137 21.25 4.30 8.95
CA LEU A 137 22.42 4.73 8.17
C LEU A 137 23.15 3.55 7.54
N GLY A 138 23.28 2.43 8.27
CA GLY A 138 23.83 1.20 7.72
C GLY A 138 22.97 0.61 6.60
N LEU A 139 21.65 0.67 6.79
CA LEU A 139 20.68 0.16 5.84
C LEU A 139 20.68 0.96 4.54
N SER A 140 20.73 2.30 4.62
CA SER A 140 20.78 3.13 3.43
C SER A 140 22.03 2.82 2.59
N GLY A 141 23.18 2.60 3.23
CA GLY A 141 24.39 2.11 2.55
C GLY A 141 24.20 0.73 1.91
N ALA A 142 23.58 -0.21 2.65
CA ALA A 142 23.29 -1.56 2.18
C ALA A 142 22.35 -1.58 0.96
N PHE A 143 21.39 -0.66 0.85
CA PHE A 143 20.51 -0.57 -0.32
C PHE A 143 21.14 0.19 -1.49
N VAL A 144 21.75 1.34 -1.22
CA VAL A 144 22.23 2.27 -2.25
C VAL A 144 23.51 1.77 -2.93
N ALA A 145 24.48 1.22 -2.17
CA ALA A 145 25.76 0.83 -2.77
C ALA A 145 25.63 -0.30 -3.82
N PRO A 146 24.84 -1.37 -3.59
CA PRO A 146 24.59 -2.39 -4.62
C PRO A 146 23.76 -1.88 -5.80
N MET A 147 22.83 -0.95 -5.59
CA MET A 147 22.07 -0.31 -6.67
C MET A 147 23.02 0.43 -7.63
N LEU A 148 23.94 1.22 -7.07
CA LEU A 148 24.94 1.94 -7.85
C LEU A 148 25.92 0.98 -8.54
N ALA A 149 26.30 -0.10 -7.87
CA ALA A 149 27.21 -1.12 -8.39
C ALA A 149 26.60 -1.92 -9.55
N SER A 150 25.29 -2.20 -9.50
CA SER A 150 24.59 -3.00 -10.51
C SER A 150 24.13 -2.21 -11.73
N SER A 151 24.15 -0.87 -11.66
CA SER A 151 23.76 0.04 -12.74
C SER A 151 24.61 -0.22 -13.99
N GLY A 152 24.04 -0.91 -14.98
CA GLY A 152 24.68 -1.27 -16.26
C GLY A 152 25.08 -2.74 -16.44
N SER A 153 24.95 -3.58 -15.40
CA SER A 153 25.41 -4.99 -15.44
C SER A 153 24.37 -6.01 -15.96
N GLY A 154 23.10 -5.62 -16.11
CA GLY A 154 22.01 -6.54 -16.49
C GLY A 154 21.66 -7.63 -15.47
N GLN A 155 22.37 -7.72 -14.34
CA GLN A 155 22.18 -8.78 -13.33
C GLN A 155 21.16 -8.39 -12.25
N TYR A 156 19.93 -8.09 -12.67
CA TYR A 156 18.85 -7.72 -11.75
C TYR A 156 18.49 -8.86 -10.77
N VAL A 157 18.66 -10.12 -11.19
CA VAL A 157 18.41 -11.30 -10.34
C VAL A 157 19.31 -11.27 -9.10
N VAL A 158 20.61 -10.99 -9.26
CA VAL A 158 21.55 -10.89 -8.14
C VAL A 158 21.16 -9.74 -7.21
N LEU A 159 20.77 -8.61 -7.78
CA LEU A 159 20.34 -7.43 -7.02
C LEU A 159 19.09 -7.70 -6.18
N PHE A 160 18.05 -8.28 -6.78
CA PHE A 160 16.80 -8.57 -6.08
C PHE A 160 16.96 -9.72 -5.08
N SER A 161 17.76 -10.75 -5.38
CA SER A 161 18.14 -11.77 -4.40
C SER A 161 18.86 -11.17 -3.19
N TYR A 162 19.77 -10.22 -3.42
CA TYR A 162 20.46 -9.51 -2.35
C TYR A 162 19.48 -8.71 -1.49
N TYR A 163 18.55 -7.96 -2.09
CA TYR A 163 17.56 -7.20 -1.32
C TYR A 163 16.59 -8.10 -0.56
N LEU A 164 16.18 -9.23 -1.13
CA LEU A 164 15.34 -10.21 -0.44
C LEU A 164 16.05 -10.76 0.80
N LEU A 165 17.33 -11.10 0.69
CA LEU A 165 18.13 -11.55 1.83
C LEU A 165 18.30 -10.44 2.88
N LEU A 166 18.55 -9.21 2.44
CA LEU A 166 18.68 -8.05 3.31
C LEU A 166 17.39 -7.77 4.07
N ASP A 167 16.24 -7.75 3.39
CA ASP A 167 14.93 -7.57 4.02
C ASP A 167 14.58 -8.70 4.99
N ALA A 168 14.88 -9.95 4.63
CA ALA A 168 14.71 -11.09 5.54
C ALA A 168 15.55 -10.92 6.82
N PHE A 169 16.77 -10.41 6.69
CA PHE A 169 17.63 -10.10 7.83
C PHE A 169 17.10 -8.92 8.67
N ILE A 170 16.59 -7.85 8.05
CA ILE A 170 15.92 -6.74 8.75
C ILE A 170 14.74 -7.27 9.56
N ILE A 171 13.93 -8.14 8.96
CA ILE A 171 12.76 -8.74 9.59
C ILE A 171 13.17 -9.64 10.75
N ALA A 172 14.19 -10.48 10.57
CA ALA A 172 14.73 -11.32 11.63
C ALA A 172 15.24 -10.48 12.82
N LEU A 173 15.90 -9.35 12.54
CA LEU A 173 16.33 -8.42 13.59
C LEU A 173 15.12 -7.75 14.27
N SER A 174 14.11 -7.40 13.48
CA SER A 174 12.89 -6.77 13.99
C SER A 174 12.06 -7.71 14.88
N TRP A 175 12.29 -9.02 14.80
CA TRP A 175 11.54 -10.02 15.57
C TRP A 175 11.63 -9.81 17.07
N GLN A 176 12.80 -9.41 17.56
CA GLN A 176 13.02 -9.09 18.97
C GLN A 176 12.88 -7.59 19.27
N ARG A 177 12.88 -6.73 18.24
CA ARG A 177 12.89 -5.28 18.40
C ARG A 177 11.95 -4.60 17.42
N ALA A 178 10.96 -3.90 17.95
CA ALA A 178 9.92 -3.17 17.22
C ALA A 178 10.42 -1.90 16.49
N TRP A 179 11.57 -1.97 15.78
CA TRP A 179 12.17 -0.84 15.07
C TRP A 179 11.44 -0.54 13.77
N ARG A 180 10.25 0.05 13.89
CA ARG A 180 9.35 0.41 12.80
C ARG A 180 10.04 1.12 11.63
N ALA A 181 10.92 2.09 11.90
CA ALA A 181 11.55 2.83 10.81
C ALA A 181 12.53 1.97 10.00
N LEU A 182 13.10 0.92 10.58
CA LEU A 182 13.98 0.00 9.84
C LEU A 182 13.19 -0.84 8.84
N ILE A 183 12.04 -1.36 9.29
CA ILE A 183 11.11 -2.13 8.45
C ILE A 183 10.57 -1.24 7.32
N PHE A 184 10.14 -0.02 7.67
CA PHE A 184 9.65 0.93 6.68
C PHE A 184 10.73 1.37 5.69
N ALA A 185 11.97 1.58 6.14
CA ALA A 185 13.08 1.90 5.25
C ALA A 185 13.38 0.75 4.29
N GLY A 186 13.44 -0.50 4.78
CA GLY A 186 13.61 -1.68 3.93
C GLY A 186 12.53 -1.77 2.86
N PHE A 187 11.25 -1.71 3.28
CA PHE A 187 10.11 -1.63 2.38
C PHE A 187 10.25 -0.52 1.34
N LEU A 188 10.51 0.71 1.79
CA LEU A 188 10.58 1.87 0.90
C LEU A 188 11.71 1.73 -0.12
N PHE A 189 12.91 1.33 0.30
CA PHE A 189 14.04 1.16 -0.61
C PHE A 189 13.80 0.02 -1.60
N THR A 190 13.34 -1.14 -1.15
CA THR A 190 13.08 -2.29 -2.01
C THR A 190 12.06 -1.96 -3.10
N PHE A 191 10.91 -1.38 -2.74
CA PHE A 191 9.89 -1.03 -3.71
C PHE A 191 10.27 0.16 -4.59
N ALA A 192 10.94 1.19 -4.06
CA ALA A 192 11.38 2.34 -4.86
C ALA A 192 12.47 1.96 -5.87
N ILE A 193 13.45 1.15 -5.45
CA ILE A 193 14.52 0.67 -6.35
C ILE A 193 13.94 -0.31 -7.36
N GLY A 194 13.07 -1.22 -6.94
CA GLY A 194 12.35 -2.15 -7.82
C GLY A 194 11.52 -1.41 -8.88
N ALA A 195 10.74 -0.40 -8.48
CA ALA A 195 9.98 0.45 -9.39
C ALA A 195 10.89 1.23 -10.35
N GLY A 196 11.97 1.83 -9.83
CA GLY A 196 12.93 2.58 -10.63
C GLY A 196 13.65 1.71 -11.67
N TRP A 197 13.97 0.47 -11.32
CA TRP A 197 14.50 -0.52 -12.27
C TRP A 197 13.43 -0.94 -13.28
N GLY A 198 12.21 -1.23 -12.83
CA GLY A 198 11.10 -1.64 -13.68
C GLY A 198 10.75 -0.61 -14.77
N LEU A 199 10.79 0.69 -14.42
CA LEU A 199 10.53 1.77 -15.37
C LEU A 199 11.62 1.96 -16.43
N ARG A 200 12.86 1.50 -16.19
CA ARG A 200 14.02 1.80 -17.04
C ARG A 200 14.53 0.60 -17.82
N SER A 201 14.39 -0.59 -17.26
CA SER A 201 15.15 -1.78 -17.69
C SER A 201 14.29 -3.03 -17.86
N TYR A 202 12.99 -2.99 -17.54
CA TYR A 202 12.13 -4.16 -17.64
C TYR A 202 11.93 -4.59 -19.10
N VAL A 203 12.09 -5.89 -19.34
CA VAL A 203 11.78 -6.53 -20.63
C VAL A 203 10.77 -7.66 -20.37
N PRO A 204 9.79 -7.91 -21.27
CA PRO A 204 8.79 -8.97 -21.08
C PRO A 204 9.38 -10.38 -20.85
N ALA A 205 10.60 -10.65 -21.32
CA ALA A 205 11.32 -11.90 -21.06
C ALA A 205 11.61 -12.15 -19.57
N ASP A 206 11.73 -11.08 -18.76
CA ASP A 206 12.04 -11.15 -17.34
C ASP A 206 10.81 -11.39 -16.46
N TYR A 207 9.61 -11.43 -17.06
CA TYR A 207 8.31 -11.49 -16.38
C TYR A 207 8.29 -12.50 -15.23
N LEU A 208 8.66 -13.75 -15.49
CA LEU A 208 8.54 -14.83 -14.51
C LEU A 208 9.44 -14.60 -13.28
N THR A 209 10.67 -14.13 -13.50
CA THR A 209 11.61 -13.85 -12.43
C THR A 209 11.20 -12.62 -11.64
N VAL A 210 10.78 -11.54 -12.31
CA VAL A 210 10.31 -10.31 -11.65
C VAL A 210 9.02 -10.57 -10.85
N GLN A 211 8.09 -11.34 -11.41
CA GLN A 211 6.86 -11.77 -10.74
C GLN A 211 7.15 -12.57 -9.47
N ALA A 212 8.11 -13.50 -9.53
CA ALA A 212 8.53 -14.28 -8.36
C ALA A 212 9.12 -13.40 -7.25
N PHE A 213 9.99 -12.44 -7.60
CA PHE A 213 10.52 -11.49 -6.62
C PHE A 213 9.44 -10.57 -6.04
N LEU A 214 8.54 -10.05 -6.86
CA LEU A 214 7.44 -9.20 -6.40
C LEU A 214 6.54 -9.94 -5.40
N ILE A 215 6.20 -11.21 -5.69
CA ILE A 215 5.46 -12.08 -4.76
C ILE A 215 6.27 -12.32 -3.49
N ALA A 216 7.58 -12.61 -3.61
CA ALA A 216 8.44 -12.84 -2.46
C ALA A 216 8.49 -11.62 -1.52
N PHE A 217 8.70 -10.42 -2.05
CA PHE A 217 8.70 -9.18 -1.27
C PHE A 217 7.31 -8.90 -0.66
N PHE A 218 6.25 -9.05 -1.45
CA PHE A 218 4.88 -8.88 -0.98
C PHE A 218 4.58 -9.81 0.21
N VAL A 219 4.84 -11.11 0.07
CA VAL A 219 4.64 -12.09 1.14
C VAL A 219 5.55 -11.80 2.33
N LEU A 220 6.81 -11.46 2.10
CA LEU A 220 7.78 -11.17 3.15
C LEU A 220 7.28 -10.02 4.04
N PHE A 221 6.84 -8.89 3.48
CA PHE A 221 6.36 -7.76 4.28
C PHE A 221 4.98 -8.02 4.92
N THR A 222 4.06 -8.68 4.22
CA THR A 222 2.69 -8.87 4.72
C THR A 222 2.57 -10.03 5.71
N ALA A 223 3.20 -11.17 5.43
CA ALA A 223 3.19 -12.33 6.33
C ALA A 223 3.94 -12.05 7.63
N THR A 224 4.99 -11.23 7.61
CA THR A 224 5.79 -10.96 8.82
C THR A 224 4.97 -10.31 9.92
N HIS A 225 4.10 -9.35 9.58
CA HIS A 225 3.22 -8.72 10.55
C HIS A 225 2.31 -9.75 11.25
N VAL A 226 1.70 -10.65 10.46
CA VAL A 226 0.85 -11.73 10.97
C VAL A 226 1.64 -12.76 11.77
N ALA A 227 2.83 -13.12 11.30
CA ALA A 227 3.68 -14.09 11.98
C ALA A 227 4.15 -13.55 13.34
N GLN A 228 4.57 -12.29 13.42
CA GLN A 228 4.99 -11.67 14.68
C GLN A 228 3.84 -11.52 15.67
N THR A 229 2.63 -11.21 15.21
CA THR A 229 1.44 -11.13 16.08
C THR A 229 1.00 -12.50 16.57
N VAL A 230 0.92 -13.50 15.69
CA VAL A 230 0.56 -14.89 16.05
C VAL A 230 1.58 -15.52 16.99
N LEU A 231 2.88 -15.29 16.76
CA LEU A 231 3.96 -15.83 17.58
C LEU A 231 4.27 -14.97 18.82
N ARG A 232 3.49 -13.91 19.07
CA ARG A 232 3.65 -12.99 20.21
C ARG A 232 5.07 -12.44 20.33
N ALA A 233 5.68 -12.16 19.17
CA ALA A 233 7.03 -11.63 19.12
C ALA A 233 7.08 -10.23 19.75
N PRO A 234 8.10 -9.89 20.55
CA PRO A 234 8.24 -8.56 21.15
C PRO A 234 8.26 -7.44 20.09
N GLY A 235 8.69 -7.76 18.87
CA GLY A 235 8.72 -6.87 17.72
C GLY A 235 7.38 -6.48 17.11
N ALA A 236 6.28 -7.17 17.45
CA ALA A 236 4.98 -7.00 16.80
C ALA A 236 4.45 -5.56 16.88
N ALA A 237 4.76 -4.83 17.97
CA ALA A 237 4.40 -3.42 18.13
C ALA A 237 4.95 -2.51 17.00
N GLY A 238 6.04 -2.92 16.34
CA GLY A 238 6.66 -2.17 15.25
C GLY A 238 5.76 -2.05 14.01
N TRP A 239 4.79 -2.95 13.86
CA TRP A 239 3.89 -3.02 12.71
C TRP A 239 2.53 -2.33 12.93
N GLN A 240 2.31 -1.75 14.11
CA GLN A 240 1.11 -0.96 14.43
C GLN A 240 1.15 0.43 13.76
N SER A 241 1.33 0.46 12.45
CA SER A 241 1.36 1.66 11.64
C SER A 241 0.60 1.42 10.35
N GLY A 242 -0.31 2.34 10.02
CA GLY A 242 -1.07 2.29 8.78
C GLY A 242 -0.17 2.20 7.54
N SER A 243 1.00 2.85 7.56
CA SER A 243 1.93 2.82 6.43
C SER A 243 2.51 1.42 6.16
N LEU A 244 2.79 0.62 7.18
CA LEU A 244 3.31 -0.74 7.00
C LEU A 244 2.19 -1.76 6.76
N LEU A 245 0.98 -1.46 7.23
CA LEU A 245 -0.20 -2.30 7.01
C LEU A 245 -0.74 -2.16 5.58
N PHE A 246 -0.85 -0.93 5.07
CA PHE A 246 -1.41 -0.62 3.76
C PHE A 246 -0.36 -0.36 2.68
N GLY A 247 0.88 -0.01 3.04
CA GLY A 247 1.95 0.29 2.08
C GLY A 247 2.32 -0.89 1.19
N PRO A 248 2.67 -2.07 1.75
CA PRO A 248 3.02 -3.25 0.95
C PRO A 248 1.96 -3.67 -0.07
N PRO A 249 0.65 -3.83 0.26
CA PRO A 249 -0.34 -4.20 -0.74
C PRO A 249 -0.55 -3.11 -1.80
N LEU A 250 -0.47 -1.82 -1.44
CA LEU A 250 -0.60 -0.73 -2.41
C LEU A 250 0.60 -0.70 -3.38
N ALA A 251 1.83 -0.74 -2.86
CA ALA A 251 3.03 -0.71 -3.69
C ALA A 251 3.14 -1.97 -4.56
N ALA A 252 2.82 -3.14 -4.01
CA ALA A 252 2.78 -4.38 -4.78
C ALA A 252 1.66 -4.35 -5.84
N GLY A 253 0.47 -3.86 -5.50
CA GLY A 253 -0.64 -3.73 -6.44
C GLY A 253 -0.31 -2.81 -7.63
N MET A 254 0.36 -1.69 -7.37
CA MET A 254 0.81 -0.76 -8.43
C MET A 254 1.85 -1.39 -9.36
N LEU A 255 2.83 -2.12 -8.82
CA LEU A 255 3.82 -2.81 -9.65
C LEU A 255 3.21 -4.01 -10.38
N GLN A 256 2.32 -4.75 -9.71
CA GLN A 256 1.64 -5.90 -10.27
C GLN A 256 0.75 -5.50 -11.44
N SER A 257 -0.02 -4.41 -11.33
CA SER A 257 -0.88 -3.95 -12.41
C SER A 257 -0.09 -3.57 -13.66
N ALA A 258 1.10 -2.98 -13.51
CA ALA A 258 2.00 -2.71 -14.62
C ALA A 258 2.58 -4.01 -15.21
N LEU A 259 2.96 -4.97 -14.37
CA LEU A 259 3.59 -6.22 -14.77
C LEU A 259 2.62 -7.14 -15.54
N VAL A 260 1.34 -7.13 -15.16
CA VAL A 260 0.31 -7.99 -15.75
C VAL A 260 -0.54 -7.30 -16.82
N GLN A 261 -0.24 -6.05 -17.16
CA GLN A 261 -0.96 -5.29 -18.20
C GLN A 261 -1.10 -6.04 -19.54
N PRO A 262 -0.13 -6.86 -19.99
CA PRO A 262 -0.28 -7.65 -21.21
C PRO A 262 -1.32 -8.78 -21.14
N PHE A 263 -1.77 -9.17 -19.94
CA PHE A 263 -2.72 -10.25 -19.73
C PHE A 263 -4.11 -9.69 -19.44
N GLU A 264 -5.09 -10.03 -20.28
CA GLU A 264 -6.47 -9.51 -20.25
C GLU A 264 -7.08 -9.49 -18.83
N TYR A 265 -6.97 -10.59 -18.08
CA TYR A 265 -7.48 -10.70 -16.70
C TYR A 265 -6.39 -10.67 -15.63
N GLY A 266 -5.15 -10.29 -15.99
CA GLY A 266 -4.00 -10.39 -15.10
C GLY A 266 -4.17 -9.59 -13.80
N ALA A 267 -4.70 -8.38 -13.90
CA ALA A 267 -4.91 -7.50 -12.74
C ALA A 267 -6.03 -8.03 -11.83
N ALA A 268 -7.13 -8.51 -12.41
CA ALA A 268 -8.25 -9.08 -11.68
C ALA A 268 -7.87 -10.36 -10.93
N ILE A 269 -7.21 -11.29 -11.60
CA ILE A 269 -6.73 -12.54 -10.99
C ILE A 269 -5.74 -12.23 -9.86
N SER A 270 -4.82 -11.28 -10.08
CA SER A 270 -3.87 -10.86 -9.05
C SER A 270 -4.57 -10.26 -7.82
N ALA A 271 -5.55 -9.38 -8.04
CA ALA A 271 -6.35 -8.77 -6.95
C ALA A 271 -7.15 -9.84 -6.19
N ALA A 272 -7.78 -10.79 -6.90
CA ALA A 272 -8.54 -11.87 -6.29
C ALA A 272 -7.65 -12.80 -5.46
N LEU A 273 -6.50 -13.24 -6.00
CA LEU A 273 -5.54 -14.09 -5.29
C LEU A 273 -4.96 -13.37 -4.07
N ALA A 274 -4.59 -12.09 -4.20
CA ALA A 274 -4.14 -11.29 -3.07
C ALA A 274 -5.25 -11.12 -2.01
N GLY A 275 -6.49 -10.92 -2.44
CA GLY A 275 -7.65 -10.84 -1.55
C GLY A 275 -7.87 -12.13 -0.75
N LEU A 276 -7.85 -13.29 -1.42
CA LEU A 276 -7.92 -14.61 -0.79
C LEU A 276 -6.74 -14.84 0.17
N TYR A 277 -5.53 -14.44 -0.21
CA TYR A 277 -4.35 -14.50 0.64
C TYR A 277 -4.54 -13.69 1.93
N TYR A 278 -5.03 -12.44 1.83
CA TYR A 278 -5.32 -11.60 2.99
C TYR A 278 -6.44 -12.15 3.87
N LEU A 279 -7.47 -12.75 3.29
CA LEU A 279 -8.50 -13.46 4.06
C LEU A 279 -7.94 -14.69 4.76
N GLY A 280 -7.01 -15.43 4.13
CA GLY A 280 -6.28 -16.53 4.76
C GLY A 280 -5.46 -16.07 5.96
N LEU A 281 -4.75 -14.95 5.82
CA LEU A 281 -4.04 -14.30 6.93
C LEU A 281 -5.00 -13.86 8.06
N ALA A 282 -6.15 -13.28 7.71
CA ALA A 282 -7.18 -12.92 8.68
C ALA A 282 -7.75 -14.16 9.39
N GLY A 283 -7.98 -15.27 8.68
CA GLY A 283 -8.38 -16.55 9.27
C GLY A 283 -7.35 -17.09 10.25
N LEU A 284 -6.07 -17.01 9.92
CA LEU A 284 -4.98 -17.40 10.82
C LEU A 284 -4.95 -16.53 12.09
N LEU A 285 -5.10 -15.21 11.95
CA LEU A 285 -5.20 -14.29 13.09
C LEU A 285 -6.41 -14.64 13.97
N ARG A 286 -7.57 -14.90 13.38
CA ARG A 286 -8.79 -15.26 14.12
C ARG A 286 -8.62 -16.55 14.91
N ALA A 287 -7.87 -17.51 14.36
CA ALA A 287 -7.65 -18.82 14.97
C ALA A 287 -6.56 -18.81 16.05
N ARG A 288 -5.48 -18.03 15.87
CA ARG A 288 -4.29 -18.10 16.73
C ARG A 288 -4.09 -16.87 17.63
N ALA A 289 -4.69 -15.74 17.28
CA ALA A 289 -4.59 -14.48 18.03
C ALA A 289 -5.98 -13.78 18.10
N PRO A 290 -7.00 -14.41 18.72
CA PRO A 290 -8.37 -13.87 18.74
C PRO A 290 -8.49 -12.51 19.44
N GLU A 291 -7.55 -12.19 20.34
CA GLU A 291 -7.45 -10.91 21.05
C GLU A 291 -7.09 -9.74 20.09
N GLU A 292 -6.38 -10.02 18.99
CA GLU A 292 -5.87 -9.02 18.03
C GLU A 292 -6.94 -8.59 17.02
N THR A 293 -8.07 -8.10 17.54
CA THR A 293 -9.27 -7.79 16.76
C THR A 293 -9.07 -6.70 15.71
N LEU A 294 -8.24 -5.69 15.98
CA LEU A 294 -7.95 -4.62 15.03
C LEU A 294 -7.14 -5.14 13.83
N THR A 295 -6.09 -5.91 14.10
CA THR A 295 -5.22 -6.49 13.06
C THR A 295 -6.00 -7.48 12.20
N PHE A 296 -6.85 -8.30 12.82
CA PHE A 296 -7.80 -9.16 12.10
C PHE A 296 -8.71 -8.35 11.16
N ARG A 297 -9.40 -7.32 11.69
CA ARG A 297 -10.32 -6.48 10.90
C ARG A 297 -9.61 -5.77 9.76
N ALA A 298 -8.38 -5.32 9.96
CA ALA A 298 -7.57 -4.71 8.93
C ALA A 298 -7.27 -5.67 7.77
N HIS A 299 -6.76 -6.88 8.07
CA HIS A 299 -6.45 -7.86 7.01
C HIS A 299 -7.72 -8.37 6.32
N ALA A 300 -8.80 -8.59 7.08
CA ALA A 300 -10.09 -8.95 6.51
C ALA A 300 -10.63 -7.84 5.59
N GLY A 301 -10.51 -6.58 6.00
CA GLY A 301 -10.91 -5.42 5.21
C GLY A 301 -10.09 -5.25 3.93
N ILE A 302 -8.76 -5.40 4.01
CA ILE A 302 -7.89 -5.39 2.82
C ILE A 302 -8.26 -6.53 1.87
N GLY A 303 -8.46 -7.74 2.39
CA GLY A 303 -8.84 -8.90 1.60
C GLY A 303 -10.19 -8.74 0.90
N ALA A 304 -11.20 -8.26 1.63
CA ALA A 304 -12.50 -7.94 1.06
C ALA A 304 -12.40 -6.85 -0.02
N THR A 305 -11.67 -5.75 0.26
CA THR A 305 -11.49 -4.65 -0.70
C THR A 305 -10.82 -5.13 -1.99
N LEU A 306 -9.80 -5.98 -1.91
CA LEU A 306 -9.11 -6.54 -3.07
C LEU A 306 -10.01 -7.49 -3.88
N LEU A 307 -10.87 -8.26 -3.21
CA LEU A 307 -11.87 -9.10 -3.88
C LEU A 307 -12.94 -8.26 -4.59
N THR A 308 -13.46 -7.23 -3.92
CA THR A 308 -14.38 -6.26 -4.53
C THR A 308 -13.74 -5.60 -5.74
N LEU A 309 -12.47 -5.19 -5.64
CA LEU A 309 -11.70 -4.58 -6.74
C LEU A 309 -11.41 -5.56 -7.90
N ALA A 310 -11.41 -6.87 -7.67
CA ALA A 310 -11.22 -7.84 -8.75
C ALA A 310 -12.36 -7.82 -9.77
N VAL A 311 -13.59 -7.46 -9.33
CA VAL A 311 -14.77 -7.38 -10.19
C VAL A 311 -14.62 -6.35 -11.31
N PRO A 312 -14.40 -5.03 -11.05
CA PRO A 312 -14.23 -4.03 -12.10
C PRO A 312 -12.99 -4.26 -12.96
N LEU A 313 -12.02 -5.03 -12.46
CA LEU A 313 -10.82 -5.38 -13.23
C LEU A 313 -11.06 -6.55 -14.21
N ALA A 314 -12.11 -7.37 -14.00
CA ALA A 314 -12.44 -8.52 -14.85
C ALA A 314 -13.68 -8.31 -15.71
N CYS A 315 -14.63 -7.51 -15.23
CA CYS A 315 -15.97 -7.43 -15.78
C CYS A 315 -16.18 -6.09 -16.49
N ASP A 316 -17.03 -6.11 -17.52
CA ASP A 316 -17.47 -4.88 -18.18
C ASP A 316 -18.21 -3.95 -17.21
N LEU A 317 -18.31 -2.67 -17.59
CA LEU A 317 -18.91 -1.61 -16.78
C LEU A 317 -20.33 -1.98 -16.30
N GLN A 318 -21.12 -2.65 -17.13
CA GLN A 318 -22.49 -3.08 -16.80
C GLN A 318 -22.51 -4.12 -15.66
N MET A 319 -21.70 -5.16 -15.78
CA MET A 319 -21.66 -6.26 -14.81
C MET A 319 -21.02 -5.80 -13.49
N THR A 320 -20.06 -4.88 -13.58
CA THR A 320 -19.50 -4.18 -12.41
C THR A 320 -20.55 -3.37 -11.67
N ALA A 321 -21.33 -2.55 -12.40
CA ALA A 321 -22.43 -1.77 -11.81
C ALA A 321 -23.45 -2.68 -11.12
N ALA A 322 -23.85 -3.79 -11.76
CA ALA A 322 -24.77 -4.76 -11.18
C ALA A 322 -24.24 -5.37 -9.87
N LEU A 323 -23.00 -5.86 -9.86
CA LEU A 323 -22.40 -6.47 -8.67
C LEU A 323 -22.25 -5.47 -7.52
N TYR A 324 -21.79 -4.25 -7.81
CA TYR A 324 -21.65 -3.20 -6.81
C TYR A 324 -22.98 -2.69 -6.28
N ALA A 325 -24.03 -2.67 -7.09
CA ALA A 325 -25.38 -2.34 -6.64
C ALA A 325 -25.85 -3.33 -5.55
N VAL A 326 -25.68 -4.64 -5.81
CA VAL A 326 -26.04 -5.71 -4.87
C VAL A 326 -25.17 -5.67 -3.62
N GLU A 327 -23.84 -5.55 -3.79
CA GLU A 327 -22.90 -5.46 -2.67
C GLU A 327 -23.17 -4.23 -1.80
N GLY A 328 -23.46 -3.08 -2.41
CA GLY A 328 -23.81 -1.85 -1.71
C GLY A 328 -25.12 -1.98 -0.94
N ALA A 329 -26.13 -2.67 -1.49
CA ALA A 329 -27.38 -2.95 -0.79
C ALA A 329 -27.18 -3.88 0.41
N ALA A 330 -26.35 -4.92 0.27
CA ALA A 330 -25.99 -5.82 1.35
C ALA A 330 -25.19 -5.10 2.46
N ALA A 331 -24.23 -4.27 2.09
CA ALA A 331 -23.42 -3.48 3.04
C ALA A 331 -24.29 -2.45 3.78
N LEU A 332 -25.20 -1.77 3.08
CA LEU A 332 -26.15 -0.85 3.70
C LEU A 332 -27.04 -1.60 4.70
N TRP A 333 -27.59 -2.76 4.31
CA TRP A 333 -28.39 -3.59 5.20
C TRP A 333 -27.61 -4.00 6.46
N TYR A 334 -26.39 -4.50 6.27
CA TYR A 334 -25.54 -4.90 7.38
C TYR A 334 -25.18 -3.71 8.29
N GLY A 335 -24.98 -2.52 7.71
CA GLY A 335 -24.77 -1.28 8.45
C GLY A 335 -25.96 -0.90 9.32
N CYS A 336 -27.19 -1.07 8.83
CA CYS A 336 -28.41 -0.88 9.61
C CYS A 336 -28.52 -1.90 10.75
N GLU A 337 -28.29 -3.19 10.49
CA GLU A 337 -28.37 -4.25 11.51
C GLU A 337 -27.35 -4.09 12.63
N ARG A 338 -26.14 -3.62 12.31
CA ARG A 338 -25.06 -3.42 13.28
C ARG A 338 -25.02 -2.03 13.92
N GLY A 339 -25.90 -1.11 13.50
CA GLY A 339 -25.83 0.30 13.91
C GLY A 339 -24.54 1.02 13.46
N SER A 340 -23.85 0.48 12.45
CA SER A 340 -22.59 1.04 11.94
C SER A 340 -22.87 2.09 10.87
N ARG A 341 -22.81 3.38 11.26
CA ARG A 341 -22.98 4.50 10.33
C ARG A 341 -21.98 4.45 9.18
N LEU A 342 -20.74 4.04 9.46
CA LEU A 342 -19.71 3.94 8.42
C LEU A 342 -20.09 2.93 7.34
N THR A 343 -20.56 1.74 7.74
CA THR A 343 -20.94 0.68 6.80
C THR A 343 -22.22 1.03 6.03
N LEU A 344 -23.16 1.70 6.69
CA LEU A 344 -24.37 2.22 6.04
C LEU A 344 -24.00 3.20 4.93
N TRP A 345 -23.17 4.20 5.23
CA TRP A 345 -22.75 5.20 4.24
C TRP A 345 -21.84 4.63 3.17
N SER A 346 -20.97 3.65 3.49
CA SER A 346 -20.16 2.98 2.47
C SER A 346 -21.04 2.17 1.49
N GLY A 347 -22.07 1.48 1.99
CA GLY A 347 -23.03 0.79 1.13
C GLY A 347 -23.84 1.74 0.25
N ALA A 348 -24.26 2.88 0.81
CA ALA A 348 -24.94 3.92 0.05
C ALA A 348 -24.05 4.52 -1.06
N LEU A 349 -22.79 4.84 -0.72
CA LEU A 349 -21.80 5.33 -1.68
C LEU A 349 -21.51 4.31 -2.79
N LEU A 350 -21.41 3.02 -2.43
CA LEU A 350 -21.16 1.96 -3.41
C LEU A 350 -22.30 1.82 -4.43
N GLN A 351 -23.56 1.97 -4.00
CA GLN A 351 -24.71 2.02 -4.93
C GLN A 351 -24.72 3.27 -5.81
N LEU A 352 -24.30 4.42 -5.28
CA LEU A 352 -24.16 5.63 -6.08
C LEU A 352 -23.07 5.45 -7.15
N LEU A 353 -21.92 4.89 -6.77
CA LEU A 353 -20.84 4.56 -7.71
C LEU A 353 -21.30 3.55 -8.76
N ALA A 354 -22.06 2.51 -8.37
CA ALA A 354 -22.65 1.55 -9.30
C ALA A 354 -23.52 2.24 -10.37
N GLY A 355 -24.33 3.23 -9.98
CA GLY A 355 -25.09 4.02 -10.94
C GLY A 355 -24.22 4.85 -11.86
N LEU A 356 -23.21 5.55 -11.33
CA LEU A 356 -22.25 6.31 -12.16
C LEU A 356 -21.52 5.41 -13.18
N TRP A 357 -21.15 4.20 -12.76
CA TRP A 357 -20.57 3.19 -13.65
C TRP A 357 -21.54 2.76 -14.75
N LEU A 358 -22.83 2.56 -14.43
CA LEU A 358 -23.82 2.26 -15.46
C LEU A 358 -24.03 3.43 -16.42
N ILE A 359 -24.07 4.68 -15.93
CA ILE A 359 -24.15 5.89 -16.78
C ILE A 359 -22.99 5.90 -17.78
N ALA A 360 -21.77 5.65 -17.31
CA ALA A 360 -20.59 5.59 -18.16
C ALA A 360 -20.61 4.41 -19.15
N ALA A 361 -21.39 3.36 -18.86
CA ALA A 361 -21.55 2.20 -19.74
C ALA A 361 -22.59 2.41 -20.84
N LEU A 362 -23.52 3.36 -20.70
CA LEU A 362 -24.77 3.42 -21.48
C LEU A 362 -24.55 3.35 -23.00
N ASP A 363 -23.58 4.10 -23.52
CA ASP A 363 -23.29 4.19 -24.96
C ASP A 363 -22.78 2.87 -25.56
N GLY A 364 -22.23 1.98 -24.73
CA GLY A 364 -21.67 0.69 -25.15
C GLY A 364 -22.57 -0.52 -24.92
N LEU A 365 -23.77 -0.34 -24.35
CA LEU A 365 -24.65 -1.46 -24.01
C LEU A 365 -25.34 -2.04 -25.24
N THR A 366 -25.36 -3.37 -25.34
CA THR A 366 -26.05 -4.05 -26.44
C THR A 366 -27.56 -3.91 -26.31
N VAL A 367 -28.20 -3.40 -27.36
CA VAL A 367 -29.67 -3.29 -27.50
C VAL A 367 -30.13 -4.26 -28.59
N LEU A 368 -30.42 -5.50 -28.19
CA LEU A 368 -30.76 -6.59 -29.13
C LEU A 368 -32.21 -7.05 -29.00
N TRP A 369 -32.71 -7.15 -27.78
CA TRP A 369 -34.03 -7.67 -27.49
C TRP A 369 -34.81 -6.71 -26.59
N PRO A 370 -36.11 -6.50 -26.85
CA PRO A 370 -36.99 -5.76 -25.96
C PRO A 370 -36.93 -6.35 -24.55
N MET A 371 -36.79 -5.50 -23.54
CA MET A 371 -36.67 -5.84 -22.12
C MET A 371 -35.46 -6.70 -21.72
N ALA A 372 -34.86 -7.46 -22.63
CA ALA A 372 -33.71 -8.34 -22.42
C ALA A 372 -32.44 -7.78 -23.09
N ASN A 373 -32.14 -6.50 -22.82
CA ASN A 373 -30.93 -5.83 -23.27
C ASN A 373 -30.07 -5.36 -22.07
N GLY A 374 -28.81 -5.01 -22.35
CA GLY A 374 -27.86 -4.66 -21.29
C GLY A 374 -28.30 -3.43 -20.49
N ARG A 375 -28.92 -2.45 -21.16
CA ARG A 375 -29.39 -1.22 -20.53
C ARG A 375 -30.57 -1.49 -19.60
N THR A 376 -31.61 -2.18 -20.06
CA THR A 376 -32.76 -2.52 -19.21
C THR A 376 -32.37 -3.36 -18.02
N LEU A 377 -31.56 -4.41 -18.22
CA LEU A 377 -31.12 -5.28 -17.14
C LEU A 377 -30.26 -4.54 -16.11
N GLY A 378 -29.35 -3.66 -16.55
CA GLY A 378 -28.56 -2.82 -15.65
C GLY A 378 -29.43 -1.89 -14.80
N CYS A 379 -30.40 -1.21 -15.43
CA CYS A 379 -31.34 -0.34 -14.74
C CYS A 379 -32.25 -1.11 -13.77
N LEU A 380 -32.72 -2.30 -14.16
CA LEU A 380 -33.54 -3.17 -13.31
C LEU A 380 -32.77 -3.65 -12.08
N LEU A 381 -31.50 -3.99 -12.21
CA LEU A 381 -30.67 -4.42 -11.09
C LEU A 381 -30.39 -3.27 -10.11
N LEU A 382 -30.11 -2.06 -10.61
CA LEU A 382 -29.96 -0.87 -9.77
C LEU A 382 -31.27 -0.51 -9.07
N ALA A 383 -32.40 -0.56 -9.78
CA ALA A 383 -33.73 -0.38 -9.19
C ALA A 383 -33.98 -1.44 -8.11
N GLY A 384 -33.71 -2.72 -8.37
CA GLY A 384 -33.87 -3.80 -7.39
C GLY A 384 -33.02 -3.60 -6.12
N ALA A 385 -31.75 -3.22 -6.28
CA ALA A 385 -30.85 -2.90 -5.18
C ALA A 385 -31.34 -1.69 -4.37
N ALA A 386 -31.76 -0.61 -5.06
CA ALA A 386 -32.31 0.58 -4.44
C ALA A 386 -33.58 0.27 -3.65
N LEU A 387 -34.49 -0.56 -4.22
CA LEU A 387 -35.72 -1.01 -3.54
C LEU A 387 -35.40 -1.77 -2.24
N ALA A 388 -34.41 -2.67 -2.28
CA ALA A 388 -33.96 -3.38 -1.08
C ALA A 388 -33.44 -2.39 -0.02
N SER A 389 -32.66 -1.39 -0.41
CA SER A 389 -32.16 -0.36 0.50
C SER A 389 -33.24 0.56 1.06
N VAL A 390 -34.18 1.05 0.23
CA VAL A 390 -35.34 1.82 0.71
C VAL A 390 -36.09 1.03 1.78
N ARG A 391 -36.38 -0.24 1.51
CA ARG A 391 -37.11 -1.11 2.44
C ARG A 391 -36.38 -1.24 3.77
N VAL A 392 -35.08 -1.49 3.75
CA VAL A 392 -34.30 -1.63 4.98
C VAL A 392 -34.21 -0.32 5.76
N LEU A 393 -33.97 0.81 5.08
CA LEU A 393 -33.87 2.12 5.73
C LEU A 393 -35.19 2.50 6.40
N ARG A 394 -36.33 2.29 5.72
CA ARG A 394 -37.66 2.58 6.27
C ARG A 394 -38.03 1.69 7.44
N ILE A 395 -37.85 0.36 7.32
CA ILE A 395 -38.17 -0.59 8.41
C ILE A 395 -37.31 -0.34 9.66
N ARG A 396 -36.04 0.00 9.47
CA ARG A 396 -35.09 0.18 10.58
C ARG A 396 -35.02 1.63 11.10
N GLY A 397 -35.76 2.57 10.49
CA GLY A 397 -35.68 3.99 10.84
C GLY A 397 -34.26 4.57 10.73
N ALA A 398 -33.46 4.07 9.78
CA ALA A 398 -32.03 4.40 9.64
C ALA A 398 -31.79 5.41 8.49
N GLY A 399 -30.74 6.24 8.61
CA GLY A 399 -30.35 7.20 7.57
C GLY A 399 -31.07 8.57 7.63
N GLY A 400 -31.89 8.80 8.66
CA GLY A 400 -32.72 10.00 8.77
C GLY A 400 -33.86 10.03 7.74
N GLU A 401 -34.58 11.14 7.64
CA GLU A 401 -35.73 11.25 6.73
C GLU A 401 -35.30 11.36 5.25
N ARG A 402 -34.15 11.99 4.98
CA ARG A 402 -33.73 12.30 3.60
C ARG A 402 -33.16 11.11 2.84
N LEU A 403 -32.43 10.20 3.50
CA LEU A 403 -31.74 9.11 2.81
C LEU A 403 -32.71 8.10 2.16
N PRO A 404 -33.76 7.62 2.85
CA PRO A 404 -34.79 6.77 2.23
C PRO A 404 -35.46 7.44 1.02
N ASP A 405 -35.72 8.74 1.10
CA ASP A 405 -36.35 9.50 0.01
C ASP A 405 -35.43 9.63 -1.20
N LEU A 406 -34.14 9.92 -0.97
CA LEU A 406 -33.13 9.93 -2.04
C LEU A 406 -33.03 8.56 -2.73
N PHE A 407 -33.01 7.46 -1.97
CA PHE A 407 -33.02 6.11 -2.55
C PHE A 407 -34.33 5.78 -3.27
N THR A 408 -35.45 6.38 -2.85
CA THR A 408 -36.74 6.24 -3.54
C THR A 408 -36.72 6.97 -4.88
N LEU A 409 -36.17 8.19 -4.93
CA LEU A 409 -35.94 8.93 -6.17
C LEU A 409 -34.96 8.19 -7.09
N TRP A 410 -33.89 7.62 -6.53
CA TRP A 410 -32.91 6.83 -7.25
C TRP A 410 -33.53 5.58 -7.88
N LEU A 411 -34.33 4.83 -7.10
CA LEU A 411 -35.15 3.71 -7.57
C LEU A 411 -36.05 4.13 -8.73
N ALA A 412 -36.84 5.19 -8.55
CA ALA A 412 -37.77 5.68 -9.55
C ALA A 412 -37.05 6.12 -10.83
N GLY A 413 -35.91 6.82 -10.68
CA GLY A 413 -35.08 7.28 -11.79
C GLY A 413 -34.59 6.11 -12.64
N TRP A 414 -33.99 5.08 -12.03
CA TRP A 414 -33.50 3.91 -12.77
C TRP A 414 -34.63 3.08 -13.39
N TRP A 415 -35.75 2.91 -12.68
CA TRP A 415 -36.92 2.21 -13.21
C TRP A 415 -37.51 2.91 -14.44
N LEU A 416 -37.72 4.22 -14.35
CA LEU A 416 -38.28 5.02 -15.43
C LEU A 416 -37.31 5.12 -16.61
N PHE A 417 -36.04 5.41 -16.35
CA PHE A 417 -35.04 5.50 -17.41
C PHE A 417 -34.91 4.18 -18.19
N GLY A 418 -34.80 3.05 -17.49
CA GLY A 418 -34.72 1.74 -18.14
C GLY A 418 -35.95 1.40 -18.97
N GLY A 419 -37.15 1.63 -18.43
CA GLY A 419 -38.41 1.33 -19.13
C GLY A 419 -38.68 2.26 -20.31
N LEU A 420 -38.48 3.58 -20.15
CA LEU A 420 -38.69 4.55 -21.22
C LEU A 420 -37.68 4.36 -22.35
N SER A 421 -36.41 4.10 -22.03
CA SER A 421 -35.40 3.87 -23.06
C SER A 421 -35.67 2.58 -23.86
N ASP A 422 -36.24 1.54 -23.24
CA ASP A 422 -36.66 0.33 -23.95
C ASP A 422 -37.84 0.58 -24.90
N ILE A 423 -38.80 1.41 -24.47
CA ILE A 423 -39.94 1.83 -25.29
C ILE A 423 -39.44 2.66 -26.49
N ASP A 424 -38.51 3.58 -26.26
CA ASP A 424 -37.94 4.42 -27.33
C ASP A 424 -37.21 3.59 -28.39
N ASP A 425 -36.53 2.51 -27.98
CA ASP A 425 -35.74 1.68 -28.90
C ASP A 425 -36.57 0.62 -29.65
N PHE A 426 -37.62 0.07 -29.03
CA PHE A 426 -38.34 -1.08 -29.59
C PHE A 426 -39.81 -0.81 -29.94
N ALA A 427 -40.47 0.20 -29.37
CA ALA A 427 -41.85 0.50 -29.70
C ALA A 427 -41.96 1.31 -31.01
N PRO A 428 -42.98 1.06 -31.85
CA PRO A 428 -43.21 1.88 -33.03
C PRO A 428 -43.38 3.36 -32.66
N GLN A 429 -42.73 4.27 -33.41
CA GLN A 429 -42.71 5.71 -33.11
C GLN A 429 -44.11 6.32 -32.86
N ALA A 430 -45.12 5.89 -33.62
CA ALA A 430 -46.49 6.35 -33.46
C ALA A 430 -47.14 5.94 -32.11
N LEU A 431 -46.64 4.88 -31.49
CA LEU A 431 -47.17 4.29 -30.25
C LEU A 431 -46.32 4.63 -29.02
N GLN A 432 -45.08 5.08 -29.18
CA GLN A 432 -44.17 5.46 -28.09
C GLN A 432 -44.84 6.32 -27.00
N PRO A 433 -45.52 7.45 -27.30
CA PRO A 433 -46.14 8.27 -26.24
C PRO A 433 -47.27 7.53 -25.51
N ALA A 434 -48.05 6.71 -26.21
CA ALA A 434 -49.13 5.95 -25.60
C ALA A 434 -48.60 4.83 -24.70
N VAL A 435 -47.57 4.11 -25.14
CA VAL A 435 -46.93 3.02 -24.38
C VAL A 435 -46.17 3.59 -23.17
N ALA A 436 -45.49 4.73 -23.31
CA ALA A 436 -44.82 5.41 -22.21
C ALA A 436 -45.81 5.88 -21.12
N LEU A 437 -46.97 6.44 -21.51
CA LEU A 437 -48.02 6.81 -20.58
C LEU A 437 -48.60 5.58 -19.85
N LEU A 438 -48.88 4.49 -20.57
CA LEU A 438 -49.35 3.25 -19.96
C LEU A 438 -48.32 2.67 -18.98
N PHE A 439 -47.03 2.68 -19.34
CA PHE A 439 -45.95 2.24 -18.45
C PHE A 439 -45.86 3.10 -17.18
N GLY A 440 -45.95 4.43 -17.31
CA GLY A 440 -45.97 5.35 -16.17
C GLY A 440 -47.16 5.11 -15.24
N ILE A 441 -48.38 4.98 -15.79
CA ILE A 441 -49.60 4.70 -15.03
C ILE A 441 -49.50 3.33 -14.32
N ALA A 442 -49.07 2.29 -15.03
CA ALA A 442 -48.90 0.96 -14.45
C ALA A 442 -47.87 0.95 -13.31
N SER A 443 -46.77 1.69 -13.48
CA SER A 443 -45.72 1.83 -12.47
C SER A 443 -46.24 2.55 -11.22
N ALA A 444 -46.96 3.66 -11.38
CA ALA A 444 -47.57 4.39 -10.28
C ALA A 444 -48.64 3.58 -9.55
N ALA A 445 -49.53 2.90 -10.28
CA ALA A 445 -50.54 2.02 -9.71
C ALA A 445 -49.93 0.85 -8.93
N PHE A 446 -48.85 0.25 -9.45
CA PHE A 446 -48.11 -0.79 -8.75
C PHE A 446 -47.46 -0.27 -7.47
N ALA A 447 -46.82 0.90 -7.52
CA ALA A 447 -46.20 1.54 -6.36
C ALA A 447 -47.24 1.88 -5.28
N GLU A 448 -48.40 2.43 -5.65
CA GLU A 448 -49.49 2.72 -4.71
C GLU A 448 -50.02 1.44 -4.06
N ARG A 449 -50.26 0.40 -4.85
CA ARG A 449 -50.72 -0.90 -4.34
C ARG A 449 -49.73 -1.50 -3.35
N GLN A 450 -48.45 -1.52 -3.70
CA GLN A 450 -47.40 -2.01 -2.80
C GLN A 450 -47.25 -1.14 -1.54
N GLY A 451 -47.45 0.17 -1.66
CA GLY A 451 -47.49 1.09 -0.53
C GLY A 451 -48.60 0.74 0.47
N ARG A 452 -49.81 0.47 -0.04
CA ARG A 452 -50.99 0.12 0.77
C ARG A 452 -50.92 -1.28 1.39
N GLU A 453 -50.38 -2.27 0.68
CA GLU A 453 -50.29 -3.66 1.16
C GLU A 453 -49.21 -3.86 2.24
N ARG A 454 -48.19 -2.99 2.31
CA ARG A 454 -46.99 -3.21 3.13
C ARG A 454 -46.77 -2.15 4.22
N ASP A 455 -47.71 -1.24 4.43
CA ASP A 455 -47.73 -0.25 5.52
C ASP A 455 -46.41 0.54 5.64
N PHE A 456 -45.91 1.08 4.54
CA PHE A 456 -44.67 1.87 4.49
C PHE A 456 -44.76 3.25 5.19
N THR A 457 -45.87 3.53 5.87
CA THR A 457 -46.25 4.84 6.42
C THR A 457 -46.45 4.86 7.93
N THR A 458 -46.35 3.74 8.65
CA THR A 458 -46.56 3.73 10.10
C THR A 458 -45.49 2.93 10.85
N ALA A 459 -44.48 3.65 11.32
CA ALA A 459 -43.76 3.38 12.57
C ALA A 459 -43.41 4.72 13.22
#